data_AF-A0A672RT79-F1
#
_entry.id   AF-A0A672RT79-F1
#
_cell.length_a   1.000
_cell.length_b   1.000
_cell.length_c   1.000
_cell.angle_alpha   90.00
_cell.angle_beta   90.00
_cell.angle_gamma   90.00
#
_symmetry.space_group_name_H-M   'P 1'
#
loop_
_entity.id
_entity.type
_entity.pdbx_description
1 polymer ?
#
loop_
_entity_poly.entity_id
_entity_poly.type
_entity_poly.pdbx_seq_one_letter_code
_entity_poly.pdbx_strand_id
1 'polypeptide(L)'
;MRPVSISTGGQWTSFTASSFNLLFLCQCSGQQSAVPLAVVEEILLNLPAHQVVQVCRLVCHEWKELVDSAAHWRERCRTEGFQPYNASSPPEDWRLFYFLSKFRRNLLKNPRADDGLQGWEIGQSGADRWATERNSKLFPDNTVTKCFVTSQSQCFKEQLIDLKKEGYSDAFMDQQRPHIKISDWYTPLSDYQSQYRLSVELLDQEKKSIGFYHPYKIFLQEGNDYPWCQITYTFRNYRPGVRFIHFTHGGMGWSGIRVTNSSVEICPAAERLQCTKSNLLKNPSAQDGLRGWKIVCSGGDCWVIGENRKPIPDSVTRSFATSYGLCLKQQLIDLNKEGYSDTFMDQVQPHIKISDWYAPCFDCGSEYQICVELLDQKKTPIKTFQPEKVIFSFRNSQPWCETSHVFKNYGPGVRFVRFTHGGNDTQYWAGHYGIRVTNSSVVIYPADER
;
A
#
# COMPACT_ATOMS: atom_id res chain seq x y z
N MET A 1 -2.41 20.10 34.42
CA MET A 1 -1.16 19.72 35.11
C MET A 1 -1.17 20.37 36.49
N ARG A 2 -0.85 19.61 37.55
CA ARG A 2 -0.67 20.16 38.90
C ARG A 2 0.72 20.80 38.98
N PRO A 3 0.89 21.97 39.62
CA PRO A 3 2.21 22.58 39.77
C PRO A 3 3.00 21.87 40.87
N VAL A 4 4.26 21.53 40.58
CA VAL A 4 5.26 21.14 41.58
C VAL A 4 5.98 22.42 42.00
N SER A 5 5.93 22.75 43.28
CA SER A 5 6.55 23.94 43.88
C SER A 5 7.85 23.58 44.60
N ILE A 6 8.95 24.19 44.18
CA ILE A 6 10.20 24.27 44.95
C ILE A 6 10.40 25.74 45.33
N SER A 7 10.55 26.01 46.63
CA SER A 7 10.71 27.36 47.16
C SER A 7 12.17 27.78 47.16
N THR A 8 12.46 28.89 46.48
CA THR A 8 13.49 29.84 46.90
C THR A 8 12.91 31.23 46.72
N GLY A 9 13.00 32.06 47.77
CA GLY A 9 12.26 33.31 47.90
C GLY A 9 12.60 34.36 46.83
N GLY A 10 11.57 35.06 46.38
CA GLY A 10 11.71 36.24 45.51
C GLY A 10 10.49 36.42 44.59
N GLN A 11 9.65 37.41 44.92
CA GLN A 11 8.53 38.01 44.18
C GLN A 11 7.92 37.30 42.94
N TRP A 12 6.62 37.06 43.04
CA TRP A 12 5.76 36.66 41.93
C TRP A 12 5.58 37.81 40.92
N THR A 13 6.02 37.60 39.69
CA THR A 13 5.51 38.31 38.51
C THR A 13 4.97 37.28 37.53
N SER A 14 3.66 37.33 37.27
CA SER A 14 3.00 36.49 36.27
C SER A 14 3.46 36.89 34.87
N PHE A 15 4.10 35.97 34.13
CA PHE A 15 4.37 36.15 32.71
C PHE A 15 3.53 35.15 31.90
N THR A 16 2.59 35.69 31.12
CA THR A 16 1.86 34.95 30.09
C THR A 16 2.79 34.60 28.93
N ALA A 17 2.74 33.34 28.48
CA ALA A 17 3.54 32.79 27.40
C ALA A 17 3.18 33.38 26.03
N SER A 18 3.70 34.57 25.69
CA SER A 18 3.67 35.07 24.31
C SER A 18 4.96 35.73 23.81
N SER A 19 5.97 35.90 24.67
CA SER A 19 7.20 36.60 24.26
C SER A 19 8.43 36.06 24.99
N PHE A 20 8.83 34.82 24.72
CA PHE A 20 10.22 34.44 24.98
C PHE A 20 11.09 35.18 23.96
N ASN A 21 11.63 36.33 24.35
CA ASN A 21 12.62 37.07 23.58
C ASN A 21 13.86 36.17 23.40
N LEU A 22 13.96 35.48 22.25
CA LEU A 22 15.15 34.73 21.80
C LEU A 22 16.42 35.59 21.78
N LEU A 23 16.28 36.92 21.82
CA LEU A 23 17.37 37.90 21.95
C LEU A 23 18.07 37.90 23.33
N PHE A 24 17.43 37.40 24.40
CA PHE A 24 18.04 37.43 25.73
C PHE A 24 19.12 36.36 25.96
N LEU A 25 19.22 35.36 25.10
CA LEU A 25 20.27 34.33 25.17
C LEU A 25 21.52 34.69 24.36
N CYS A 26 21.48 35.75 23.54
CA CYS A 26 22.52 36.06 22.56
C CYS A 26 23.24 37.41 22.80
N GLN A 27 23.21 37.93 24.04
CA GLN A 27 24.08 39.03 24.46
C GLN A 27 25.26 38.52 25.28
N CYS A 28 26.11 37.67 24.68
CA CYS A 28 27.46 37.45 25.16
C CYS A 28 28.31 36.92 23.99
N SER A 29 28.94 37.82 23.25
CA SER A 29 30.05 37.48 22.37
C SER A 29 31.15 36.83 23.21
N GLY A 30 31.24 35.50 23.17
CA GLY A 30 32.36 34.72 23.72
C GLY A 30 32.12 33.96 25.04
N GLN A 31 30.89 33.88 25.56
CA GLN A 31 30.60 33.04 26.73
C GLN A 31 29.69 31.87 26.36
N GLN A 32 30.15 30.65 26.66
CA GLN A 32 29.36 29.42 26.57
C GLN A 32 27.97 29.64 27.18
N SER A 33 26.92 29.23 26.46
CA SER A 33 25.54 29.21 26.97
C SER A 33 25.52 28.62 28.38
N ALA A 34 25.13 29.42 29.38
CA ALA A 34 24.99 28.97 30.77
C ALA A 34 23.89 27.91 30.95
N VAL A 35 23.06 27.69 29.92
CA VAL A 35 21.99 26.70 29.88
C VAL A 35 22.52 25.38 29.29
N PRO A 36 22.36 24.24 29.99
CA PRO A 36 22.75 22.93 29.46
C PRO A 36 22.07 22.61 28.12
N LEU A 37 22.80 21.96 27.21
CA LEU A 37 22.30 21.62 25.87
C LEU A 37 21.01 20.77 25.89
N ALA A 38 20.84 19.93 26.90
CA ALA A 38 19.62 19.13 27.08
C ALA A 38 18.37 20.00 27.32
N VAL A 39 18.51 21.12 28.04
CA VAL A 39 17.41 22.07 28.26
C VAL A 39 17.11 22.85 26.98
N VAL A 40 18.16 23.20 26.22
CA VAL A 40 17.98 23.81 24.89
C VAL A 40 17.24 22.86 23.95
N GLU A 41 17.58 21.56 23.94
CA GLU A 41 16.89 20.55 23.14
C GLU A 41 15.40 20.45 23.49
N GLU A 42 15.07 20.43 24.78
CA GLU A 42 13.69 20.42 25.26
C GLU A 42 12.91 21.68 24.81
N ILE A 43 13.54 22.86 24.90
CA ILE A 43 12.95 24.10 24.38
C ILE A 43 12.69 23.98 22.87
N LEU A 44 13.69 23.54 22.10
CA LEU A 44 13.56 23.39 20.65
C LEU A 44 12.45 22.40 20.29
N LEU A 45 12.32 21.27 20.99
CA LEU A 45 11.26 20.27 20.76
C LEU A 45 9.86 20.85 20.91
N ASN A 46 9.68 21.85 21.76
CA ASN A 46 8.41 22.54 21.99
C ASN A 46 8.14 23.71 21.01
N LEU A 47 9.12 24.09 20.18
CA LEU A 47 8.97 25.15 19.18
C LEU A 47 8.46 24.59 17.84
N PRO A 48 7.77 25.40 17.01
CA PRO A 48 7.36 24.99 15.67
C PRO A 48 8.56 24.59 14.81
N ALA A 49 8.51 23.41 14.20
CA ALA A 49 9.65 22.82 13.48
C ALA A 49 10.23 23.72 12.38
N HIS A 50 9.39 24.49 11.68
CA HIS A 50 9.86 25.44 10.67
C HIS A 50 10.71 26.57 11.28
N GLN A 51 10.35 27.08 12.46
CA GLN A 51 11.13 28.09 13.18
C GLN A 51 12.46 27.52 13.68
N VAL A 52 12.45 26.26 14.12
CA VAL A 52 13.68 25.59 14.55
C VAL A 52 14.71 25.51 13.41
N VAL A 53 14.27 25.19 12.20
CA VAL A 53 15.15 25.11 11.02
C VAL A 53 15.55 26.49 10.48
N GLN A 54 14.62 27.44 10.43
CA GLN A 54 14.83 28.74 9.76
C GLN A 54 15.42 29.82 10.67
N VAL A 55 15.18 29.73 11.97
CA VAL A 55 15.57 30.76 12.95
C VAL A 55 16.56 30.20 13.97
N CYS A 56 16.17 29.17 14.73
CA CYS A 56 16.99 28.66 15.83
C CYS A 56 18.34 28.09 15.35
N ARG A 57 18.36 27.46 14.18
CA ARG A 57 19.59 26.96 13.53
C ARG A 57 20.63 28.05 13.23
N LEU A 58 20.23 29.32 13.17
CA LEU A 58 21.11 30.46 12.84
C LEU A 58 21.65 31.19 14.09
N VAL A 59 21.24 30.79 15.29
CA VAL A 59 21.59 31.47 16.55
C VAL A 59 23.07 31.33 16.88
N CYS A 60 23.57 30.10 16.97
CA CYS A 60 24.99 29.82 17.22
C CYS A 60 25.38 28.43 16.68
N HIS A 61 26.67 28.10 16.75
CA HIS A 61 27.18 26.81 16.28
C HIS A 61 26.59 25.62 17.06
N GLU A 62 26.47 25.71 18.39
CA GLU A 62 25.92 24.59 19.18
C GLU A 62 24.44 24.30 18.84
N TRP A 63 23.64 25.35 18.62
CA TRP A 63 22.23 25.20 18.24
C TRP A 63 22.11 24.62 16.83
N LYS A 64 23.00 25.03 15.92
CA LYS A 64 23.06 24.48 14.57
C LYS A 64 23.33 22.97 14.60
N GLU A 65 24.35 22.53 15.35
CA GLU A 65 24.69 21.11 15.49
C GLU A 65 23.53 20.29 16.08
N LEU A 66 22.88 20.83 17.11
CA LEU A 66 21.72 20.19 17.73
C LEU A 66 20.54 20.08 16.75
N VAL A 67 20.21 21.15 16.02
CA VAL A 67 19.13 21.17 15.03
C VAL A 67 19.44 20.32 13.81
N ASP A 68 20.70 20.19 13.39
CA ASP A 68 21.10 19.33 12.28
C ASP A 68 21.27 17.85 12.73
N SER A 69 21.20 17.55 14.04
CA SER A 69 21.34 16.20 14.57
C SER A 69 20.14 15.30 14.28
N ALA A 70 20.41 14.03 13.95
CA ALA A 70 19.37 13.02 13.77
C ALA A 70 18.59 12.73 15.07
N ALA A 71 19.23 12.88 16.24
CA ALA A 71 18.63 12.61 17.54
C ALA A 71 17.47 13.56 17.84
N HIS A 72 17.66 14.87 17.59
CA HIS A 72 16.62 15.88 17.80
C HIS A 72 15.34 15.56 17.02
N TRP A 73 15.48 15.26 15.72
CA TRP A 73 14.33 14.96 14.86
C TRP A 73 13.71 13.60 15.14
N ARG A 74 14.50 12.61 15.54
CA ARG A 74 13.99 11.31 16.02
C ARG A 74 13.14 11.49 17.27
N GLU A 75 13.61 12.30 18.21
CA GLU A 75 12.89 12.60 19.44
C GLU A 75 11.58 13.33 19.15
N ARG A 76 11.63 14.35 18.28
CA ARG A 76 10.42 15.05 17.83
C ARG A 76 9.42 14.13 17.12
N CYS A 77 9.90 13.21 16.29
CA CYS A 77 9.06 12.18 15.68
C CYS A 77 8.37 11.34 16.76
N ARG A 78 9.13 10.88 17.76
CA ARG A 78 8.62 10.08 18.88
C ARG A 78 7.55 10.81 19.69
N THR A 79 7.77 12.07 20.04
CA THR A 79 6.83 12.87 20.85
C THR A 79 5.53 13.16 20.11
N GLU A 80 5.59 13.36 18.78
CA GLU A 80 4.42 13.62 17.94
C GLU A 80 3.80 12.34 17.35
N GLY A 81 4.29 11.15 17.71
CA GLY A 81 3.74 9.87 17.27
C GLY A 81 4.13 9.44 15.86
N PHE A 82 5.07 10.13 15.21
CA PHE A 82 5.64 9.69 13.93
C PHE A 82 6.68 8.62 14.18
N GLN A 83 6.43 7.42 13.67
CA GLN A 83 7.38 6.32 13.75
C GLN A 83 7.77 5.89 12.34
N PRO A 84 9.08 5.71 12.06
CA PRO A 84 9.46 5.05 10.83
C PRO A 84 8.88 3.64 10.85
N TYR A 85 8.46 3.16 9.69
CA TYR A 85 7.83 1.86 9.57
C TYR A 85 8.72 0.74 10.17
N ASN A 86 10.04 0.81 9.96
CA ASN A 86 11.00 -0.18 10.45
C ASN A 86 12.01 0.44 11.42
N ALA A 87 11.96 0.07 12.70
CA ALA A 87 12.94 0.51 13.70
C ALA A 87 14.38 0.04 13.39
N SER A 88 14.54 -1.07 12.66
CA SER A 88 15.83 -1.64 12.25
C SER A 88 16.41 -1.01 10.98
N SER A 89 15.65 -0.16 10.29
CA SER A 89 16.09 0.60 9.11
C SER A 89 15.64 2.05 9.26
N PRO A 90 16.29 2.83 10.16
CA PRO A 90 15.90 4.21 10.41
C PRO A 90 16.01 5.07 9.14
N PRO A 91 15.23 6.16 9.05
CA PRO A 91 15.41 7.15 7.99
C PRO A 91 16.85 7.64 7.93
N GLU A 92 17.38 7.78 6.71
CA GLU A 92 18.70 8.39 6.47
C GLU A 92 18.71 9.86 6.92
N ASP A 93 17.61 10.58 6.67
CA ASP A 93 17.37 11.95 7.14
C ASP A 93 16.08 12.00 7.99
N TRP A 94 16.25 12.08 9.31
CA TRP A 94 15.16 12.17 10.27
C TRP A 94 14.40 13.49 10.20
N ARG A 95 15.08 14.59 9.84
CA ARG A 95 14.43 15.89 9.64
C ARG A 95 13.48 15.78 8.46
N LEU A 96 13.98 15.27 7.34
CA LEU A 96 13.17 15.11 6.15
C LEU A 96 11.97 14.18 6.40
N PHE A 97 12.19 13.06 7.09
CA PHE A 97 11.13 12.14 7.50
C PHE A 97 10.06 12.86 8.31
N TYR A 98 10.44 13.62 9.33
CA TYR A 98 9.50 14.40 10.16
C TYR A 98 8.64 15.33 9.30
N PHE A 99 9.24 16.15 8.44
CA PHE A 99 8.49 17.11 7.63
C PHE A 99 7.56 16.39 6.65
N LEU A 100 8.02 15.34 5.97
CA LEU A 100 7.15 14.59 5.04
C LEU A 100 5.99 13.90 5.76
N SER A 101 6.21 13.33 6.95
CA SER A 101 5.15 12.72 7.76
C SER A 101 4.18 13.76 8.31
N LYS A 102 4.67 14.89 8.82
CA LYS A 102 3.85 15.96 9.42
C LYS A 102 2.94 16.64 8.39
N PHE A 103 3.44 16.82 7.17
CA PHE A 103 2.71 17.50 6.09
C PHE A 103 2.03 16.53 5.11
N ARG A 104 2.05 15.23 5.42
CA ARG A 104 1.38 14.20 4.63
C ARG A 104 -0.12 14.46 4.57
N ARG A 105 -0.63 14.56 3.36
CA ARG A 105 -2.06 14.73 3.07
C ARG A 105 -2.35 14.30 1.65
N ASN A 106 -3.62 14.06 1.36
CA ASN A 106 -4.07 13.89 -0.01
C ASN A 106 -3.98 15.22 -0.77
N LEU A 107 -3.33 15.20 -1.93
CA LEU A 107 -3.17 16.37 -2.80
C LEU A 107 -4.33 16.55 -3.78
N LEU A 108 -5.14 15.49 -4.01
CA LEU A 108 -6.36 15.60 -4.81
C LEU A 108 -7.45 16.35 -4.04
N LYS A 109 -8.13 17.27 -4.72
CA LYS A 109 -9.29 17.98 -4.18
C LYS A 109 -10.55 17.15 -4.39
N ASN A 110 -11.47 17.21 -3.42
CA ASN A 110 -12.77 16.53 -3.47
C ASN A 110 -12.68 15.07 -3.97
N PRO A 111 -11.89 14.19 -3.31
CA PRO A 111 -11.70 12.81 -3.75
C PRO A 111 -12.92 11.91 -3.51
N ARG A 112 -13.85 12.34 -2.64
CA ARG A 112 -14.99 11.54 -2.15
C ARG A 112 -16.34 11.96 -2.72
N ALA A 113 -16.37 12.91 -3.67
CA ALA A 113 -17.58 13.48 -4.25
C ALA A 113 -18.48 14.23 -3.24
N ASP A 114 -17.91 14.70 -2.14
CA ASP A 114 -18.64 15.44 -1.10
C ASP A 114 -19.22 16.74 -1.66
N ASP A 115 -18.44 17.42 -2.51
CA ASP A 115 -18.76 18.70 -3.16
C ASP A 115 -19.13 18.53 -4.66
N GLY A 116 -19.74 17.41 -5.02
CA GLY A 116 -20.08 17.15 -6.43
C GLY A 116 -18.81 16.95 -7.26
N LEU A 117 -18.72 17.59 -8.43
CA LEU A 117 -17.56 17.56 -9.33
C LEU A 117 -16.58 18.75 -9.12
N GLN A 118 -16.79 19.56 -8.08
CA GLN A 118 -15.90 20.68 -7.77
C GLN A 118 -14.44 20.22 -7.66
N GLY A 119 -13.52 20.98 -8.25
CA GLY A 119 -12.10 20.69 -8.26
C GLY A 119 -11.64 19.65 -9.30
N TRP A 120 -12.55 19.07 -10.08
CA TRP A 120 -12.22 18.15 -11.18
C TRP A 120 -12.43 18.82 -12.54
N GLU A 121 -11.45 18.69 -13.42
CA GLU A 121 -11.60 19.05 -14.84
C GLU A 121 -12.23 17.86 -15.58
N ILE A 122 -13.19 18.14 -16.46
CA ILE A 122 -13.91 17.12 -17.22
C ILE A 122 -13.60 17.36 -18.69
N GLY A 123 -13.16 16.33 -19.41
CA GLY A 123 -12.88 16.42 -20.84
C GLY A 123 -14.10 16.91 -21.65
N GLN A 124 -13.86 17.56 -22.79
CA GLN A 124 -14.80 18.35 -23.63
C GLN A 124 -16.15 17.71 -24.04
N SER A 125 -16.46 16.47 -23.66
CA SER A 125 -17.70 15.78 -24.02
C SER A 125 -18.42 15.05 -22.86
N GLY A 126 -18.11 15.38 -21.59
CA GLY A 126 -18.49 14.54 -20.45
C GLY A 126 -19.17 15.19 -19.23
N ALA A 127 -19.39 16.51 -19.16
CA ALA A 127 -19.91 17.15 -17.94
C ALA A 127 -21.32 16.67 -17.56
N ASP A 128 -22.23 16.56 -18.53
CA ASP A 128 -23.60 16.03 -18.33
C ASP A 128 -23.64 14.50 -18.14
N ARG A 129 -22.47 13.85 -18.09
CA ARG A 129 -22.32 12.38 -18.06
C ARG A 129 -21.68 11.88 -16.76
N TRP A 130 -21.38 12.76 -15.82
CA TRP A 130 -20.95 12.41 -14.48
C TRP A 130 -22.06 12.72 -13.48
N ALA A 131 -22.39 11.75 -12.64
CA ALA A 131 -23.28 11.93 -11.51
C ALA A 131 -22.52 11.70 -10.19
N THR A 132 -23.06 12.20 -9.09
CA THR A 132 -22.63 11.82 -7.75
C THR A 132 -23.78 11.13 -7.06
N GLU A 133 -23.50 10.01 -6.39
CA GLU A 133 -24.51 9.23 -5.67
C GLU A 133 -24.01 8.82 -4.29
N ARG A 134 -24.94 8.43 -3.42
CA ARG A 134 -24.59 7.78 -2.15
C ARG A 134 -24.08 6.37 -2.41
N ASN A 135 -23.08 5.97 -1.65
CA ASN A 135 -22.54 4.62 -1.72
C ASN A 135 -23.62 3.60 -1.34
N SER A 136 -24.02 2.79 -2.31
CA SER A 136 -24.94 1.65 -2.13
C SER A 136 -24.20 0.39 -1.65
N LYS A 137 -22.90 0.29 -1.95
CA LYS A 137 -22.01 -0.80 -1.52
C LYS A 137 -21.21 -0.38 -0.28
N LEU A 138 -21.08 -1.30 0.68
CA LEU A 138 -20.25 -1.12 1.88
C LEU A 138 -18.81 -0.79 1.49
N PHE A 139 -18.35 0.40 1.86
CA PHE A 139 -16.97 0.83 1.70
C PHE A 139 -16.18 0.50 2.98
N PRO A 140 -14.89 0.09 2.89
CA PRO A 140 -14.09 -0.25 4.08
C PRO A 140 -13.99 0.89 5.11
N ASP A 141 -13.86 2.13 4.65
CA ASP A 141 -13.93 3.36 5.45
C ASP A 141 -15.38 3.89 5.49
N ASN A 142 -16.01 3.83 6.65
CA ASN A 142 -17.40 4.26 6.84
C ASN A 142 -17.62 5.77 6.66
N THR A 143 -16.54 6.57 6.61
CA THR A 143 -16.61 8.01 6.35
C THR A 143 -16.75 8.32 4.85
N VAL A 144 -16.53 7.35 3.96
CA VAL A 144 -16.73 7.50 2.52
C VAL A 144 -18.18 7.17 2.18
N THR A 145 -19.01 8.22 2.06
CA THR A 145 -20.47 8.07 1.90
C THR A 145 -20.98 8.31 0.48
N LYS A 146 -20.14 8.89 -0.39
CA LYS A 146 -20.49 9.22 -1.78
C LYS A 146 -19.44 8.68 -2.75
N CYS A 147 -19.83 8.61 -4.02
CA CYS A 147 -18.94 8.31 -5.13
C CYS A 147 -19.35 9.06 -6.40
N PHE A 148 -18.42 9.10 -7.35
CA PHE A 148 -18.65 9.58 -8.71
C PHE A 148 -19.08 8.42 -9.60
N VAL A 149 -20.03 8.66 -10.49
CA VAL A 149 -20.57 7.64 -11.40
C VAL A 149 -20.44 8.12 -12.84
N THR A 150 -19.86 7.29 -13.69
CA THR A 150 -19.82 7.55 -15.13
C THR A 150 -21.15 7.21 -15.79
N SER A 151 -21.38 7.73 -16.99
CA SER A 151 -22.50 7.31 -17.84
C SER A 151 -22.11 6.14 -18.77
N GLN A 152 -23.03 5.80 -19.69
CA GLN A 152 -22.91 4.79 -20.75
C GLN A 152 -21.76 5.05 -21.74
N SER A 153 -21.37 6.31 -21.92
CA SER A 153 -20.24 6.70 -22.78
C SER A 153 -18.95 6.85 -21.98
N GLN A 154 -17.81 6.92 -22.67
CA GLN A 154 -16.53 7.23 -22.02
C GLN A 154 -16.58 8.56 -21.27
N CYS A 155 -16.28 8.49 -19.98
CA CYS A 155 -16.23 9.61 -19.06
C CYS A 155 -14.90 9.59 -18.33
N PHE A 156 -14.17 10.69 -18.42
CA PHE A 156 -12.92 10.91 -17.69
C PHE A 156 -13.00 12.23 -16.94
N LYS A 157 -12.41 12.24 -15.75
CA LYS A 157 -12.16 13.46 -15.00
C LYS A 157 -10.71 13.47 -14.54
N GLU A 158 -10.16 14.67 -14.41
CA GLU A 158 -8.75 14.88 -14.17
C GLU A 158 -8.46 16.01 -13.20
N GLN A 159 -7.29 15.93 -12.57
CA GLN A 159 -6.72 17.00 -11.76
C GLN A 159 -5.24 17.12 -12.05
N LEU A 160 -4.80 18.36 -12.28
CA LEU A 160 -3.39 18.70 -12.39
C LEU A 160 -2.90 19.28 -11.06
N ILE A 161 -2.07 18.52 -10.36
CA ILE A 161 -1.48 18.92 -9.09
C ILE A 161 -0.19 19.69 -9.37
N ASP A 162 -0.12 20.93 -8.91
CA ASP A 162 1.08 21.76 -8.90
C ASP A 162 1.83 21.55 -7.57
N LEU A 163 2.94 20.83 -7.62
CA LEU A 163 3.69 20.43 -6.43
C LEU A 163 4.22 21.65 -5.66
N LYS A 164 4.63 22.70 -6.38
CA LYS A 164 5.15 23.92 -5.76
C LYS A 164 4.07 24.67 -5.00
N LYS A 165 2.86 24.76 -5.57
CA LYS A 165 1.69 25.33 -4.88
C LYS A 165 1.25 24.49 -3.67
N GLU A 166 1.44 23.18 -3.73
CA GLU A 166 1.18 22.29 -2.60
C GLU A 166 2.31 22.28 -1.53
N GLY A 167 3.35 23.11 -1.71
CA GLY A 167 4.42 23.31 -0.73
C GLY A 167 5.66 22.44 -0.93
N TYR A 168 5.76 21.71 -2.04
CA TYR A 168 6.92 20.90 -2.39
C TYR A 168 7.81 21.65 -3.40
N SER A 169 8.94 22.15 -2.94
CA SER A 169 9.84 22.95 -3.79
C SER A 169 10.53 22.10 -4.86
N ASP A 170 10.89 22.74 -5.97
CA ASP A 170 11.63 22.15 -7.09
C ASP A 170 12.90 21.42 -6.64
N ALA A 171 13.74 22.11 -5.84
CA ALA A 171 14.97 21.55 -5.31
C ALA A 171 14.71 20.33 -4.41
N PHE A 172 13.63 20.38 -3.61
CA PHE A 172 13.24 19.27 -2.77
C PHE A 172 12.84 18.04 -3.62
N MET A 173 12.00 18.21 -4.64
CA MET A 173 11.57 17.12 -5.52
C MET A 173 12.71 16.52 -6.33
N ASP A 174 13.69 17.33 -6.73
CA ASP A 174 14.85 16.89 -7.52
C ASP A 174 15.91 16.16 -6.69
N GLN A 175 16.21 16.66 -5.49
CA GLN A 175 17.25 16.10 -4.63
C GLN A 175 16.76 14.89 -3.85
N GLN A 176 15.60 15.03 -3.20
CA GLN A 176 15.11 14.05 -2.24
C GLN A 176 14.26 12.96 -2.90
N ARG A 177 13.62 13.26 -4.04
CA ARG A 177 12.79 12.33 -4.81
C ARG A 177 11.91 11.43 -3.92
N PRO A 178 11.07 12.04 -3.05
CA PRO A 178 10.20 11.29 -2.14
C PRO A 178 9.29 10.32 -2.91
N HIS A 179 8.75 9.30 -2.24
CA HIS A 179 7.80 8.43 -2.92
C HIS A 179 6.50 9.18 -3.22
N ILE A 180 5.95 8.98 -4.43
CA ILE A 180 4.63 9.51 -4.79
C ILE A 180 3.67 8.32 -4.82
N LYS A 181 2.81 8.23 -3.80
CA LYS A 181 1.82 7.16 -3.67
C LYS A 181 0.49 7.59 -4.28
N ILE A 182 -0.06 6.72 -5.11
CA ILE A 182 -1.36 6.86 -5.76
C ILE A 182 -2.27 5.77 -5.23
N SER A 183 -3.50 6.13 -4.88
CA SER A 183 -4.57 5.16 -4.63
C SER A 183 -5.85 5.58 -5.32
N ASP A 184 -6.64 4.62 -5.76
CA ASP A 184 -7.99 4.88 -6.26
C ASP A 184 -8.90 3.68 -6.00
N TRP A 185 -10.19 3.94 -5.85
CA TRP A 185 -11.18 2.89 -5.62
C TRP A 185 -12.24 2.88 -6.70
N TYR A 186 -12.59 1.70 -7.18
CA TYR A 186 -13.59 1.53 -8.22
C TYR A 186 -14.50 0.32 -7.97
N THR A 187 -15.74 0.40 -8.45
CA THR A 187 -16.68 -0.73 -8.45
C THR A 187 -17.77 -0.52 -9.52
N PRO A 188 -18.26 -1.58 -10.19
CA PRO A 188 -19.41 -1.52 -11.08
C PRO A 188 -20.73 -1.74 -10.32
N LEU A 189 -21.85 -1.41 -10.97
CA LEU A 189 -23.15 -2.00 -10.64
C LEU A 189 -23.22 -3.42 -11.22
N SER A 190 -23.87 -4.35 -10.51
CA SER A 190 -23.91 -5.78 -10.83
C SER A 190 -24.48 -6.11 -12.21
N ASP A 191 -25.27 -5.20 -12.77
CA ASP A 191 -26.22 -5.55 -13.83
C ASP A 191 -25.67 -5.32 -15.25
N TYR A 192 -24.48 -4.71 -15.40
CA TYR A 192 -23.92 -4.41 -16.72
C TYR A 192 -22.39 -4.44 -16.78
N GLN A 193 -21.87 -4.79 -17.95
CA GLN A 193 -20.44 -4.69 -18.23
C GLN A 193 -19.95 -3.24 -18.08
N SER A 194 -18.87 -3.08 -17.34
CA SER A 194 -18.25 -1.78 -17.08
C SER A 194 -16.74 -1.84 -17.30
N GLN A 195 -16.16 -0.71 -17.66
CA GLN A 195 -14.74 -0.56 -17.88
C GLN A 195 -14.21 0.55 -17.00
N TYR A 196 -13.16 0.26 -16.23
CA TYR A 196 -12.42 1.24 -15.44
C TYR A 196 -11.05 1.53 -16.08
N ARG A 197 -10.59 2.77 -15.97
CA ARG A 197 -9.27 3.20 -16.43
C ARG A 197 -8.72 4.30 -15.53
N LEU A 198 -7.44 4.16 -15.18
CA LEU A 198 -6.62 5.13 -14.46
C LEU A 198 -5.39 5.47 -15.31
N SER A 199 -4.97 6.73 -15.25
CA SER A 199 -3.77 7.27 -15.85
C SER A 199 -3.19 8.28 -14.88
N VAL A 200 -1.91 8.15 -14.57
CA VAL A 200 -1.19 9.15 -13.77
C VAL A 200 0.13 9.47 -14.44
N GLU A 201 0.39 10.74 -14.69
CA GLU A 201 1.61 11.22 -15.31
C GLU A 201 2.36 12.18 -14.39
N LEU A 202 3.67 11.97 -14.29
CA LEU A 202 4.62 12.90 -13.69
C LEU A 202 5.12 13.82 -14.80
N LEU A 203 4.89 15.12 -14.66
CA LEU A 203 5.21 16.11 -15.68
C LEU A 203 6.31 17.05 -15.21
N ASP A 204 7.10 17.53 -16.18
CA ASP A 204 8.11 18.56 -15.95
C ASP A 204 7.54 19.99 -15.99
N GLN A 205 8.42 20.99 -15.91
CA GLN A 205 8.05 22.42 -15.91
C GLN A 205 7.30 22.84 -17.20
N GLU A 206 7.57 22.17 -18.32
CA GLU A 206 6.91 22.39 -19.62
C GLU A 206 5.63 21.55 -19.78
N LYS A 207 5.23 20.84 -18.72
CA LYS A 207 4.13 19.86 -18.70
C LYS A 207 4.36 18.66 -19.61
N LYS A 208 5.62 18.31 -19.89
CA LYS A 208 5.96 17.12 -20.65
C LYS A 208 6.09 15.92 -19.71
N SER A 209 5.57 14.78 -20.17
CA SER A 209 5.60 13.52 -19.42
C SER A 209 7.03 13.00 -19.24
N ILE A 210 7.44 12.80 -17.98
CA ILE A 210 8.75 12.25 -17.60
C ILE A 210 8.65 10.91 -16.85
N GLY A 211 7.44 10.52 -16.47
CA GLY A 211 7.11 9.22 -15.91
C GLY A 211 5.61 9.03 -15.92
N PHE A 212 5.13 7.80 -16.08
CA PHE A 212 3.70 7.55 -16.16
C PHE A 212 3.32 6.19 -15.57
N TYR A 213 2.07 6.10 -15.14
CA TYR A 213 1.42 4.88 -14.72
C TYR A 213 0.09 4.76 -15.47
N HIS A 214 0.04 3.80 -16.38
CA HIS A 214 -1.09 3.51 -17.25
C HIS A 214 -1.46 2.03 -17.11
N PRO A 215 -2.16 1.63 -16.03
CA PRO A 215 -2.66 0.26 -15.92
C PRO A 215 -3.58 -0.07 -17.09
N TYR A 216 -3.61 -1.34 -17.48
CA TYR A 216 -4.53 -1.82 -18.50
C TYR A 216 -5.98 -1.48 -18.12
N LYS A 217 -6.83 -1.32 -19.14
CA LYS A 217 -8.27 -1.14 -18.96
C LYS A 217 -8.80 -2.35 -18.19
N ILE A 218 -9.45 -2.10 -17.06
CA ILE A 218 -10.04 -3.15 -16.24
C ILE A 218 -11.46 -3.37 -16.74
N PHE A 219 -11.74 -4.57 -17.24
CA PHE A 219 -13.06 -4.97 -17.71
C PHE A 219 -13.77 -5.76 -16.61
N LEU A 220 -14.96 -5.31 -16.23
CA LEU A 220 -15.81 -5.90 -15.20
C LEU A 220 -17.04 -6.48 -15.89
N GLN A 221 -17.29 -7.78 -15.69
CA GLN A 221 -18.35 -8.48 -16.41
C GLN A 221 -19.72 -8.32 -15.76
N GLU A 222 -20.75 -8.40 -16.59
CA GLU A 222 -22.16 -8.39 -16.16
C GLU A 222 -22.48 -9.59 -15.26
N GLY A 223 -23.39 -9.39 -14.30
CA GLY A 223 -23.90 -10.43 -13.40
C GLY A 223 -23.02 -10.70 -12.18
N ASN A 224 -21.84 -10.09 -12.09
CA ASN A 224 -20.92 -10.25 -10.97
C ASN A 224 -21.05 -9.09 -9.97
N ASP A 225 -21.29 -9.41 -8.70
CA ASP A 225 -21.27 -8.40 -7.64
C ASP A 225 -19.84 -8.15 -7.13
N TYR A 226 -19.12 -7.26 -7.83
CA TYR A 226 -17.77 -6.88 -7.43
C TYR A 226 -17.81 -5.96 -6.20
N PRO A 227 -17.05 -6.23 -5.13
CA PRO A 227 -16.89 -5.27 -4.04
C PRO A 227 -16.12 -4.02 -4.52
N TRP A 228 -15.93 -3.05 -3.63
CA TRP A 228 -14.98 -1.97 -3.87
C TRP A 228 -13.57 -2.53 -4.05
N CYS A 229 -12.97 -2.28 -5.22
CA CYS A 229 -11.61 -2.67 -5.54
C CYS A 229 -10.68 -1.47 -5.38
N GLN A 230 -9.55 -1.67 -4.70
CA GLN A 230 -8.51 -0.66 -4.59
C GLN A 230 -7.39 -0.92 -5.59
N ILE A 231 -6.98 0.11 -6.32
CA ILE A 231 -5.72 0.14 -7.06
C ILE A 231 -4.76 1.08 -6.36
N THR A 232 -3.49 0.67 -6.24
CA THR A 232 -2.44 1.47 -5.61
C THR A 232 -1.16 1.35 -6.40
N TYR A 233 -0.47 2.47 -6.58
CA TYR A 233 0.85 2.52 -7.23
C TYR A 233 1.77 3.48 -6.47
N THR A 234 3.08 3.29 -6.59
CA THR A 234 4.05 4.20 -5.97
C THR A 234 5.19 4.46 -6.94
N PHE A 235 5.33 5.72 -7.36
CA PHE A 235 6.50 6.14 -8.09
C PHE A 235 7.69 6.21 -7.14
N ARG A 236 8.76 5.51 -7.50
CA ARG A 236 10.02 5.46 -6.76
C ARG A 236 11.14 5.78 -7.72
N ASN A 237 12.19 6.43 -7.22
CA ASN A 237 13.41 6.70 -8.00
C ASN A 237 13.14 7.35 -9.36
N TYR A 238 12.12 8.21 -9.45
CA TYR A 238 11.83 8.94 -10.68
C TYR A 238 12.95 9.92 -11.02
N ARG A 239 12.99 10.38 -12.28
CA ARG A 239 13.99 11.33 -12.72
C ARG A 239 13.74 12.70 -12.07
N PRO A 240 14.80 13.48 -11.76
CA PRO A 240 14.63 14.89 -11.41
C PRO A 240 13.83 15.64 -12.47
N GLY A 241 13.18 16.72 -12.06
CA GLY A 241 12.37 17.58 -12.93
C GLY A 241 10.87 17.44 -12.75
N VAL A 242 10.36 16.60 -11.84
CA VAL A 242 8.91 16.49 -11.57
C VAL A 242 8.40 17.78 -10.94
N ARG A 243 7.40 18.41 -11.57
CA ARG A 243 6.75 19.66 -11.14
C ARG A 243 5.25 19.54 -11.02
N PHE A 244 4.64 18.68 -11.85
CA PHE A 244 3.22 18.42 -11.79
C PHE A 244 2.92 16.92 -11.74
N ILE A 245 1.77 16.59 -11.17
CA ILE A 245 1.18 15.25 -11.24
C ILE A 245 -0.17 15.41 -11.90
N HIS A 246 -0.34 14.79 -13.06
CA HIS A 246 -1.62 14.76 -13.78
C HIS A 246 -2.31 13.43 -13.48
N PHE A 247 -3.42 13.49 -12.77
CA PHE A 247 -4.21 12.32 -12.39
C PHE A 247 -5.49 12.32 -13.20
N THR A 248 -5.75 11.23 -13.92
CA THR A 248 -6.93 11.06 -14.76
C THR A 248 -7.53 9.68 -14.52
N HIS A 249 -8.83 9.63 -14.24
CA HIS A 249 -9.53 8.35 -14.07
C HIS A 249 -10.96 8.42 -14.59
N GLY A 250 -11.56 7.25 -14.74
CA GLY A 250 -12.93 7.12 -15.16
C GLY A 250 -13.15 5.82 -15.90
N GLY A 251 -14.04 5.84 -16.88
CA GLY A 251 -14.51 4.62 -17.48
C GLY A 251 -15.72 4.80 -18.38
N MET A 252 -16.32 3.66 -18.72
CA MET A 252 -17.57 3.57 -19.47
C MET A 252 -18.32 2.32 -19.03
N GLY A 253 -19.63 2.30 -19.22
CA GLY A 253 -20.47 1.13 -18.96
C GLY A 253 -21.92 1.55 -18.89
N TRP A 254 -22.86 0.68 -19.28
CA TRP A 254 -24.29 1.03 -19.38
C TRP A 254 -24.86 1.65 -18.09
N SER A 255 -24.48 1.13 -16.93
CA SER A 255 -24.76 1.67 -15.59
C SER A 255 -23.59 2.43 -14.94
N GLY A 256 -22.53 2.64 -15.71
CA GLY A 256 -21.31 3.31 -15.30
C GLY A 256 -20.41 2.56 -14.32
N ILE A 257 -19.17 3.05 -14.19
CA ILE A 257 -18.27 2.72 -13.10
C ILE A 257 -18.42 3.76 -11.99
N ARG A 258 -18.37 3.29 -10.73
CA ARG A 258 -18.24 4.15 -9.55
C ARG A 258 -16.78 4.29 -9.21
N VAL A 259 -16.34 5.51 -8.94
CA VAL A 259 -15.00 5.81 -8.43
C VAL A 259 -15.08 6.74 -7.23
N THR A 260 -14.22 6.55 -6.23
CA THR A 260 -14.19 7.39 -5.03
C THR A 260 -12.87 7.25 -4.26
N ASN A 261 -12.69 8.09 -3.25
CA ASN A 261 -11.59 8.04 -2.30
C ASN A 261 -10.19 7.97 -2.96
N SER A 262 -10.04 8.65 -4.10
CA SER A 262 -8.78 8.75 -4.82
C SER A 262 -7.76 9.53 -3.99
N SER A 263 -6.50 9.11 -3.97
CA SER A 263 -5.44 9.86 -3.30
C SER A 263 -4.13 9.93 -4.08
N VAL A 264 -3.49 11.09 -3.96
CA VAL A 264 -2.10 11.33 -4.35
C VAL A 264 -1.39 11.88 -3.11
N GLU A 265 -0.38 11.16 -2.64
CA GLU A 265 0.35 11.51 -1.42
C GLU A 265 1.86 11.51 -1.67
N ILE A 266 2.56 12.49 -1.09
CA ILE A 266 4.02 12.51 -1.05
C ILE A 266 4.47 11.89 0.26
N CYS A 267 5.14 10.74 0.17
CA CYS A 267 5.55 9.92 1.30
C CYS A 267 7.08 9.98 1.50
N PRO A 268 7.57 9.89 2.75
CA PRO A 268 8.99 9.69 3.01
C PRO A 268 9.53 8.49 2.24
N ALA A 269 10.71 8.62 1.63
CA ALA A 269 11.41 7.48 1.02
C ALA A 269 11.70 6.38 2.05
N ALA A 270 11.87 6.77 3.33
CA ALA A 270 12.02 5.89 4.49
C ALA A 270 10.73 5.14 4.88
N GLU A 271 9.56 5.51 4.34
CA GLU A 271 8.44 4.58 4.19
C GLU A 271 8.78 3.59 3.05
N ARG A 272 9.84 2.80 3.26
CA ARG A 272 9.83 1.42 2.79
C ARG A 272 8.71 0.76 3.56
N LEU A 273 7.50 0.79 3.02
CA LEU A 273 6.40 -0.05 3.46
C LEU A 273 6.94 -1.47 3.68
N GLN A 274 7.08 -1.91 4.93
CA GLN A 274 7.29 -3.32 5.25
C GLN A 274 5.93 -4.06 5.31
N CYS A 275 4.88 -3.48 4.73
CA CYS A 275 3.67 -4.17 4.30
C CYS A 275 3.60 -4.24 2.76
N THR A 276 4.75 -4.29 2.07
CA THR A 276 4.79 -4.50 0.60
C THR A 276 5.99 -5.32 0.14
N LYS A 277 6.15 -6.56 0.63
CA LYS A 277 6.40 -7.58 -0.40
C LYS A 277 5.05 -7.79 -1.07
N SER A 278 4.96 -7.45 -2.35
CA SER A 278 3.73 -7.61 -3.14
C SER A 278 3.22 -9.05 -3.07
N ASN A 279 4.13 -10.00 -2.83
CA ASN A 279 3.84 -11.39 -2.58
C ASN A 279 4.98 -12.00 -1.75
N LEU A 280 4.65 -12.70 -0.67
CA LEU A 280 5.62 -13.42 0.17
C LEU A 280 6.04 -14.77 -0.43
N LEU A 281 5.25 -15.32 -1.35
CA LEU A 281 5.63 -16.53 -2.09
C LEU A 281 6.72 -16.22 -3.11
N LYS A 282 7.71 -17.11 -3.21
CA LYS A 282 8.71 -17.08 -4.27
C LYS A 282 8.19 -17.84 -5.47
N ASN A 283 8.52 -17.36 -6.67
CA ASN A 283 8.18 -18.01 -7.94
C ASN A 283 6.69 -18.46 -8.01
N PRO A 284 5.73 -17.54 -7.79
CA PRO A 284 4.30 -17.87 -7.77
C PRO A 284 3.75 -18.25 -9.15
N SER A 285 4.43 -17.82 -10.21
CA SER A 285 3.98 -17.90 -11.60
C SER A 285 4.83 -18.84 -12.47
N ALA A 286 5.57 -19.77 -11.86
CA ALA A 286 6.40 -20.77 -12.55
C ALA A 286 7.49 -20.21 -13.49
N GLN A 287 7.89 -18.95 -13.33
CA GLN A 287 8.91 -18.33 -14.17
C GLN A 287 10.26 -19.04 -14.03
N ASP A 288 10.58 -19.48 -12.80
CA ASP A 288 11.83 -20.16 -12.44
C ASP A 288 11.64 -21.67 -12.24
N GLY A 289 10.68 -22.28 -12.95
CA GLY A 289 10.37 -23.70 -12.80
C GLY A 289 9.76 -24.00 -11.43
N LEU A 290 10.20 -25.07 -10.77
CA LEU A 290 9.78 -25.42 -9.40
C LEU A 290 10.67 -24.82 -8.31
N ARG A 291 11.64 -23.96 -8.66
CA ARG A 291 12.53 -23.34 -7.67
C ARG A 291 11.73 -22.56 -6.63
N GLY A 292 12.13 -22.68 -5.37
CA GLY A 292 11.44 -22.08 -4.22
C GLY A 292 10.28 -22.90 -3.67
N TRP A 293 9.80 -23.93 -4.38
CA TRP A 293 8.74 -24.82 -3.91
C TRP A 293 9.30 -26.14 -3.38
N LYS A 294 8.86 -26.55 -2.19
CA LYS A 294 9.08 -27.90 -1.67
C LYS A 294 8.01 -28.82 -2.21
N ILE A 295 8.41 -29.86 -2.93
CA ILE A 295 7.48 -30.88 -3.43
C ILE A 295 7.05 -31.77 -2.25
N VAL A 296 5.74 -31.82 -2.00
CA VAL A 296 5.12 -32.64 -0.96
C VAL A 296 4.72 -33.99 -1.54
N CYS A 297 4.14 -33.99 -2.74
CA CYS A 297 3.78 -35.18 -3.49
C CYS A 297 3.98 -34.93 -4.99
N SER A 298 4.41 -35.95 -5.72
CA SER A 298 4.66 -35.88 -7.16
C SER A 298 4.27 -37.18 -7.82
N GLY A 299 2.97 -37.48 -7.80
CA GLY A 299 2.42 -38.67 -8.46
C GLY A 299 2.40 -38.56 -9.98
N GLY A 300 2.25 -39.71 -10.65
CA GLY A 300 2.24 -39.81 -12.11
C GLY A 300 3.54 -39.32 -12.76
N ASP A 301 3.43 -38.58 -13.85
CA ASP A 301 4.54 -37.99 -14.60
C ASP A 301 5.13 -36.72 -13.95
N CYS A 302 4.82 -36.48 -12.67
CA CYS A 302 5.28 -35.36 -11.87
C CYS A 302 4.72 -33.99 -12.32
N TRP A 303 5.29 -32.92 -11.77
CA TRP A 303 4.95 -31.54 -12.12
C TRP A 303 5.66 -31.11 -13.41
N VAL A 304 4.93 -30.48 -14.32
CA VAL A 304 5.52 -29.78 -15.47
C VAL A 304 5.15 -28.30 -15.47
N ILE A 305 5.96 -27.50 -16.16
CA ILE A 305 5.65 -26.09 -16.43
C ILE A 305 4.96 -25.99 -17.78
N GLY A 306 3.75 -25.46 -17.80
CA GLY A 306 2.98 -25.20 -19.00
C GLY A 306 2.96 -23.72 -19.36
N GLU A 307 2.87 -23.42 -20.64
CA GLU A 307 2.52 -22.07 -21.10
C GLU A 307 1.04 -21.79 -20.84
N ASN A 308 0.75 -20.57 -20.39
CA ASN A 308 -0.61 -20.09 -20.23
C ASN A 308 -1.19 -19.70 -21.58
N ARG A 309 -1.97 -20.61 -22.16
CA ARG A 309 -2.72 -20.36 -23.41
C ARG A 309 -3.97 -19.49 -23.21
N LYS A 310 -4.35 -19.21 -21.96
CA LYS A 310 -5.44 -18.29 -21.57
C LYS A 310 -4.92 -17.38 -20.43
N PRO A 311 -4.96 -16.04 -20.57
CA PRO A 311 -4.29 -15.13 -19.63
C PRO A 311 -5.05 -14.93 -18.31
N ILE A 312 -4.29 -14.95 -17.20
CA ILE A 312 -4.53 -14.29 -15.90
C ILE A 312 -3.42 -13.22 -15.82
N PRO A 313 -3.65 -11.97 -15.34
CA PRO A 313 -3.15 -10.72 -15.97
C PRO A 313 -1.90 -10.86 -16.85
N ASP A 314 -1.92 -10.29 -18.06
CA ASP A 314 -0.96 -10.38 -19.19
C ASP A 314 0.54 -10.63 -18.89
N SER A 315 1.02 -10.30 -17.69
CA SER A 315 2.32 -10.70 -17.13
C SER A 315 2.50 -12.18 -16.75
N VAL A 316 1.46 -13.00 -16.55
CA VAL A 316 1.58 -14.40 -16.09
C VAL A 316 1.54 -15.36 -17.28
N THR A 317 2.71 -15.66 -17.81
CA THR A 317 2.87 -16.47 -19.04
C THR A 317 3.00 -17.97 -18.79
N ARG A 318 3.18 -18.40 -17.53
CA ARG A 318 3.42 -19.80 -17.16
C ARG A 318 2.53 -20.27 -16.01
N SER A 319 2.35 -21.59 -15.95
CA SER A 319 1.66 -22.27 -14.86
C SER A 319 2.33 -23.60 -14.53
N PHE A 320 2.02 -24.11 -13.35
CA PHE A 320 2.35 -25.46 -12.94
C PHE A 320 1.18 -26.38 -13.33
N ALA A 321 1.46 -27.50 -13.98
CA ALA A 321 0.46 -28.51 -14.33
C ALA A 321 0.72 -29.82 -13.59
N THR A 322 -0.32 -30.40 -13.01
CA THR A 322 -0.27 -31.69 -12.34
C THR A 322 -0.51 -32.85 -13.30
N SER A 323 -0.10 -34.04 -12.88
CA SER A 323 -0.30 -35.29 -13.61
C SER A 323 -1.52 -36.06 -13.08
N TYR A 324 -1.62 -37.34 -13.41
CA TYR A 324 -2.70 -38.25 -13.01
C TYR A 324 -2.60 -38.76 -11.57
N GLY A 325 -1.38 -38.77 -11.01
CA GLY A 325 -1.19 -38.99 -9.58
C GLY A 325 -1.24 -37.69 -8.80
N LEU A 326 -1.47 -37.77 -7.49
CA LEU A 326 -1.51 -36.60 -6.62
C LEU A 326 -0.21 -35.79 -6.69
N CYS A 327 -0.31 -34.53 -7.10
CA CYS A 327 0.81 -33.59 -7.12
C CYS A 327 0.53 -32.45 -6.12
N LEU A 328 1.38 -32.29 -5.12
CA LEU A 328 1.30 -31.21 -4.12
C LEU A 328 2.65 -30.53 -3.97
N LYS A 329 2.64 -29.20 -3.89
CA LYS A 329 3.81 -28.39 -3.58
C LYS A 329 3.51 -27.36 -2.50
N GLN A 330 4.55 -26.98 -1.77
CA GLN A 330 4.44 -26.16 -0.57
C GLN A 330 5.54 -25.11 -0.49
N GLN A 331 5.21 -23.96 0.09
CA GLN A 331 6.17 -22.98 0.61
C GLN A 331 5.90 -22.70 2.09
N LEU A 332 6.97 -22.63 2.87
CA LEU A 332 6.94 -22.18 4.26
C LEU A 332 7.55 -20.78 4.32
N ILE A 333 6.73 -19.81 4.65
CA ILE A 333 7.11 -18.40 4.78
C ILE A 333 7.46 -18.15 6.24
N ASP A 334 8.66 -17.64 6.49
CA ASP A 334 9.15 -17.18 7.79
C ASP A 334 8.87 -15.68 7.91
N LEU A 335 7.87 -15.31 8.70
CA LEU A 335 7.37 -13.94 8.76
C LEU A 335 8.43 -12.97 9.30
N ASN A 336 9.23 -13.40 10.27
CA ASN A 336 10.31 -12.60 10.84
C ASN A 336 11.37 -12.29 9.78
N LYS A 337 11.80 -13.30 9.02
CA LYS A 337 12.74 -13.10 7.88
C LYS A 337 12.15 -12.26 6.75
N GLU A 338 10.84 -12.28 6.58
CA GLU A 338 10.15 -11.45 5.59
C GLU A 338 9.95 -10.00 6.06
N GLY A 339 10.28 -9.69 7.33
CA GLY A 339 10.26 -8.34 7.90
C GLY A 339 9.10 -8.07 8.87
N TYR A 340 8.32 -9.08 9.23
CA TYR A 340 7.21 -8.97 10.17
C TYR A 340 7.63 -9.51 11.53
N SER A 341 7.98 -8.62 12.46
CA SER A 341 8.46 -9.01 13.79
C SER A 341 7.37 -9.72 14.60
N ASP A 342 7.79 -10.60 15.49
CA ASP A 342 6.94 -11.34 16.44
C ASP A 342 5.97 -10.44 17.21
N THR A 343 6.46 -9.34 17.77
CA THR A 343 5.66 -8.37 18.52
C THR A 343 4.57 -7.72 17.66
N PHE A 344 4.92 -7.34 16.42
CA PHE A 344 3.96 -6.81 15.44
C PHE A 344 2.87 -7.83 15.10
N MET A 345 3.25 -9.08 14.83
CA MET A 345 2.27 -10.14 14.52
C MET A 345 1.36 -10.46 15.70
N ASP A 346 1.84 -10.31 16.94
CA ASP A 346 1.08 -10.59 18.15
C ASP A 346 0.12 -9.44 18.54
N GLN A 347 0.61 -8.19 18.48
CA GLN A 347 -0.12 -7.02 18.96
C GLN A 347 -1.04 -6.42 17.89
N VAL A 348 -0.54 -6.27 16.67
CA VAL A 348 -1.28 -5.61 15.57
C VAL A 348 -2.18 -6.59 14.85
N GLN A 349 -1.75 -7.85 14.73
CA GLN A 349 -2.47 -8.91 14.00
C GLN A 349 -2.95 -8.43 12.61
N PRO A 350 -2.04 -7.95 11.74
CA PRO A 350 -2.40 -7.46 10.41
C PRO A 350 -3.14 -8.51 9.58
N HIS A 351 -3.98 -8.08 8.65
CA HIS A 351 -4.68 -9.02 7.78
C HIS A 351 -3.69 -9.78 6.88
N ILE A 352 -3.82 -11.10 6.83
CA ILE A 352 -3.04 -11.97 5.93
C ILE A 352 -4.00 -12.46 4.84
N LYS A 353 -3.90 -11.91 3.63
CA LYS A 353 -4.67 -12.36 2.47
C LYS A 353 -3.86 -13.36 1.66
N ILE A 354 -4.55 -14.41 1.26
CA ILE A 354 -4.06 -15.38 0.29
C ILE A 354 -4.93 -15.35 -0.96
N SER A 355 -4.31 -15.68 -2.09
CA SER A 355 -5.05 -16.08 -3.28
C SER A 355 -4.29 -17.12 -4.08
N ASP A 356 -5.02 -17.86 -4.91
CA ASP A 356 -4.45 -18.84 -5.82
C ASP A 356 -5.33 -18.96 -7.06
N TRP A 357 -4.72 -19.11 -8.22
CA TRP A 357 -5.44 -19.26 -9.47
C TRP A 357 -5.29 -20.67 -10.01
N TYR A 358 -6.41 -21.28 -10.40
CA TYR A 358 -6.44 -22.65 -10.88
C TYR A 358 -7.37 -22.83 -12.09
N ALA A 359 -7.04 -23.76 -12.97
CA ALA A 359 -7.84 -24.08 -14.15
C ALA A 359 -7.75 -25.56 -14.54
N PRO A 360 -8.86 -26.16 -14.99
CA PRO A 360 -8.87 -27.53 -15.50
C PRO A 360 -8.29 -27.62 -16.93
N CYS A 361 -7.92 -28.84 -17.33
CA CYS A 361 -7.73 -29.17 -18.73
C CYS A 361 -9.12 -29.36 -19.40
N PHE A 362 -9.27 -28.93 -20.66
CA PHE A 362 -10.55 -29.11 -21.37
C PHE A 362 -10.89 -30.59 -21.58
N ASP A 363 -9.88 -31.38 -21.99
CA ASP A 363 -10.06 -32.77 -22.39
C ASP A 363 -9.98 -33.76 -21.21
N CYS A 364 -9.90 -33.31 -19.96
CA CYS A 364 -9.78 -34.19 -18.79
C CYS A 364 -10.42 -33.61 -17.53
N GLY A 365 -11.04 -34.48 -16.72
CA GLY A 365 -11.46 -34.09 -15.38
C GLY A 365 -10.26 -33.91 -14.45
N SER A 366 -10.37 -33.00 -13.48
CA SER A 366 -9.28 -32.70 -12.54
C SER A 366 -9.81 -32.29 -11.17
N GLU A 367 -9.00 -32.55 -10.15
CA GLU A 367 -9.24 -32.15 -8.77
C GLU A 367 -8.24 -31.05 -8.39
N TYR A 368 -8.73 -29.99 -7.74
CA TYR A 368 -7.93 -28.93 -7.13
C TYR A 368 -8.08 -28.95 -5.61
N GLN A 369 -6.97 -28.74 -4.90
CA GLN A 369 -6.96 -28.54 -3.45
C GLN A 369 -5.91 -27.53 -3.01
N ILE A 370 -6.24 -26.80 -1.94
CA ILE A 370 -5.39 -25.83 -1.26
C ILE A 370 -5.53 -25.97 0.25
N CYS A 371 -4.42 -25.82 0.96
CA CYS A 371 -4.37 -25.74 2.41
C CYS A 371 -3.35 -24.67 2.82
N VAL A 372 -3.82 -23.64 3.51
CA VAL A 372 -2.99 -22.56 4.05
C VAL A 372 -3.12 -22.53 5.57
N GLU A 373 -1.98 -22.59 6.26
CA GLU A 373 -1.95 -22.62 7.72
C GLU A 373 -1.09 -21.49 8.27
N LEU A 374 -1.62 -20.79 9.28
CA LEU A 374 -0.85 -19.88 10.14
C LEU A 374 -0.27 -20.71 11.27
N LEU A 375 1.05 -20.71 11.42
CA LEU A 375 1.74 -21.59 12.35
C LEU A 375 2.47 -20.83 13.46
N ASP A 376 2.57 -21.46 14.63
CA ASP A 376 3.36 -20.97 15.75
C ASP A 376 4.89 -21.19 15.57
N GLN A 377 5.67 -20.80 16.58
CA GLN A 377 7.14 -20.99 16.59
C GLN A 377 7.56 -22.46 16.43
N LYS A 378 6.75 -23.41 16.91
CA LYS A 378 6.96 -24.86 16.79
C LYS A 378 6.43 -25.44 15.48
N LYS A 379 5.90 -24.58 14.59
CA LYS A 379 5.23 -24.92 13.32
C LYS A 379 3.92 -25.70 13.51
N THR A 380 3.26 -25.49 14.64
CA THR A 380 1.92 -26.02 14.95
C THR A 380 0.85 -25.10 14.38
N PRO A 381 -0.21 -25.61 13.73
CA PRO A 381 -1.29 -24.77 13.20
C PRO A 381 -2.07 -24.03 14.28
N ILE A 382 -2.20 -22.71 14.12
CA ILE A 382 -3.06 -21.82 14.90
C ILE A 382 -4.39 -21.60 14.17
N LYS A 383 -4.31 -21.33 12.86
CA LYS A 383 -5.47 -21.19 11.96
C LYS A 383 -5.20 -21.93 10.66
N THR A 384 -6.25 -22.54 10.11
CA THR A 384 -6.18 -23.30 8.86
C THR A 384 -7.31 -22.85 7.95
N PHE A 385 -6.96 -22.54 6.70
CA PHE A 385 -7.88 -22.40 5.59
C PHE A 385 -7.70 -23.61 4.67
N GLN A 386 -8.71 -24.46 4.62
CA GLN A 386 -8.75 -25.64 3.76
C GLN A 386 -10.20 -25.83 3.29
N PRO A 387 -10.57 -25.22 2.15
CA PRO A 387 -11.90 -25.43 1.57
C PRO A 387 -12.04 -26.87 1.06
N GLU A 388 -13.28 -27.27 0.78
CA GLU A 388 -13.53 -28.53 0.07
C GLU A 388 -12.83 -28.54 -1.28
N LYS A 389 -12.44 -29.73 -1.71
CA LYS A 389 -11.74 -29.90 -2.98
C LYS A 389 -12.67 -29.55 -4.14
N VAL A 390 -12.12 -28.89 -5.15
CA VAL A 390 -12.88 -28.52 -6.34
C VAL A 390 -12.68 -29.60 -7.39
N ILE A 391 -13.77 -30.21 -7.85
CA ILE A 391 -13.76 -31.27 -8.85
C ILE A 391 -14.32 -30.73 -10.15
N PHE A 392 -13.57 -30.91 -11.24
CA PHE A 392 -13.98 -30.55 -12.59
C PHE A 392 -14.27 -31.82 -13.40
N SER A 393 -15.42 -31.84 -14.08
CA SER A 393 -15.79 -32.92 -14.98
C SER A 393 -15.04 -32.86 -16.31
N PHE A 394 -15.05 -33.98 -17.03
CA PHE A 394 -14.58 -34.08 -18.42
C PHE A 394 -15.32 -33.10 -19.35
N ARG A 395 -14.63 -32.58 -20.39
CA ARG A 395 -15.13 -31.55 -21.32
C ARG A 395 -15.56 -30.25 -20.63
N ASN A 396 -14.70 -29.74 -19.76
CA ASN A 396 -14.95 -28.48 -19.06
C ASN A 396 -14.17 -27.31 -19.68
N SER A 397 -14.87 -26.27 -20.09
CA SER A 397 -14.27 -25.05 -20.65
C SER A 397 -14.16 -23.91 -19.65
N GLN A 398 -14.34 -24.15 -18.34
CA GLN A 398 -14.27 -23.11 -17.34
C GLN A 398 -12.95 -22.32 -17.43
N PRO A 399 -13.02 -20.98 -17.31
CA PRO A 399 -11.84 -20.15 -17.28
C PRO A 399 -11.04 -20.40 -16.00
N TRP A 400 -9.92 -19.70 -15.86
CA TRP A 400 -9.21 -19.67 -14.59
C TRP A 400 -10.11 -19.14 -13.46
N CYS A 401 -10.11 -19.86 -12.35
CA CYS A 401 -10.82 -19.50 -11.13
C CYS A 401 -9.81 -18.99 -10.09
N GLU A 402 -10.21 -18.00 -9.30
CA GLU A 402 -9.46 -17.53 -8.14
C GLU A 402 -10.10 -18.05 -6.86
N THR A 403 -9.29 -18.64 -5.98
CA THR A 403 -9.65 -18.82 -4.57
C THR A 403 -8.93 -17.76 -3.74
N SER A 404 -9.63 -17.18 -2.77
CA SER A 404 -9.07 -16.15 -1.89
C SER A 404 -9.60 -16.30 -0.47
N HIS A 405 -8.73 -16.02 0.50
CA HIS A 405 -9.11 -15.98 1.92
C HIS A 405 -8.32 -14.89 2.64
N VAL A 406 -8.91 -14.33 3.71
CA VAL A 406 -8.24 -13.35 4.57
C VAL A 406 -8.32 -13.83 6.01
N PHE A 407 -7.15 -14.11 6.60
CA PHE A 407 -7.06 -14.35 8.03
C PHE A 407 -7.14 -13.02 8.77
N LYS A 408 -8.12 -12.90 9.66
CA LYS A 408 -8.31 -11.77 10.57
C LYS A 408 -8.38 -12.28 12.00
N ASN A 409 -7.99 -11.45 12.96
CA ASN A 409 -8.13 -11.75 14.39
C ASN A 409 -7.65 -13.17 14.74
N TYR A 410 -6.51 -13.59 14.18
CA TYR A 410 -6.03 -14.96 14.28
C TYR A 410 -5.39 -15.29 15.63
N GLY A 411 -5.26 -14.30 16.51
CA GLY A 411 -4.63 -14.44 17.83
C GLY A 411 -3.11 -14.29 17.77
N PRO A 412 -2.45 -14.04 18.91
CA PRO A 412 -1.00 -13.96 18.95
C PRO A 412 -0.35 -15.32 18.70
N GLY A 413 0.94 -15.31 18.36
CA GLY A 413 1.79 -16.48 18.22
C GLY A 413 2.08 -16.90 16.79
N VAL A 414 1.50 -16.24 15.78
CA VAL A 414 1.77 -16.56 14.36
C VAL A 414 3.20 -16.16 13.98
N ARG A 415 3.97 -17.12 13.46
CA ARG A 415 5.39 -16.97 13.06
C ARG A 415 5.67 -17.44 11.65
N PHE A 416 4.88 -18.38 11.15
CA PHE A 416 5.01 -18.88 9.78
C PHE A 416 3.68 -18.95 9.05
N VAL A 417 3.74 -18.88 7.73
CA VAL A 417 2.62 -19.23 6.85
C VAL A 417 3.03 -20.42 6.00
N ARG A 418 2.26 -21.51 6.07
CA ARG A 418 2.48 -22.70 5.25
C ARG A 418 1.42 -22.74 4.16
N PHE A 419 1.85 -22.54 2.92
CA PHE A 419 0.98 -22.52 1.75
C PHE A 419 1.18 -23.80 0.93
N THR A 420 0.14 -24.61 0.80
CA THR A 420 0.18 -25.90 0.08
C THR A 420 -0.95 -25.95 -0.94
N HIS A 421 -0.66 -26.35 -2.16
CA HIS A 421 -1.69 -26.53 -3.18
C HIS A 421 -1.29 -27.56 -4.24
N GLY A 422 -2.28 -27.96 -5.04
CA GLY A 422 -2.10 -28.83 -6.19
C GLY A 422 -3.34 -29.66 -6.42
N GLY A 423 -3.14 -30.90 -6.86
CA GLY A 423 -4.23 -31.75 -7.31
C GLY A 423 -3.75 -32.84 -8.26
N ASN A 424 -4.69 -33.40 -9.03
CA ASN A 424 -4.46 -34.49 -9.98
C ASN A 424 -5.54 -34.48 -11.05
N ASP A 425 -5.32 -35.28 -12.09
CA ASP A 425 -6.40 -35.66 -12.99
C ASP A 425 -7.38 -36.65 -12.32
N THR A 426 -8.54 -36.86 -12.95
CA THR A 426 -9.52 -37.86 -12.52
C THR A 426 -9.74 -38.98 -13.55
N GLN A 427 -8.97 -39.03 -14.65
CA GLN A 427 -9.11 -40.02 -15.73
C GLN A 427 -7.95 -41.01 -15.80
N TYR A 428 -6.91 -40.79 -14.99
CA TYR A 428 -5.69 -41.56 -14.92
C TYR A 428 -4.93 -41.66 -16.24
N TRP A 429 -4.92 -40.58 -17.02
CA TRP A 429 -4.27 -40.54 -18.32
C TRP A 429 -2.81 -40.11 -18.19
N ALA A 430 -1.91 -40.92 -18.76
CA ALA A 430 -0.49 -40.59 -18.83
C ALA A 430 -0.29 -39.21 -19.48
N GLY A 431 0.51 -38.35 -18.83
CA GLY A 431 0.68 -36.95 -19.20
C GLY A 431 0.28 -35.96 -18.10
N HIS A 432 0.06 -34.71 -18.51
CA HIS A 432 -0.15 -33.55 -17.63
C HIS A 432 -1.53 -32.93 -17.87
N TYR A 433 -2.55 -33.77 -17.68
CA TYR A 433 -3.96 -33.42 -17.89
C TYR A 433 -4.68 -33.01 -16.60
N GLY A 434 -3.97 -32.99 -15.47
CA GLY A 434 -4.51 -32.55 -14.19
C GLY A 434 -4.72 -31.04 -14.09
N ILE A 435 -4.94 -30.57 -12.86
CA ILE A 435 -5.17 -29.16 -12.59
C ILE A 435 -3.92 -28.31 -12.91
N ARG A 436 -4.16 -27.12 -13.43
CA ARG A 436 -3.14 -26.07 -13.56
C ARG A 436 -3.28 -25.06 -12.44
N VAL A 437 -2.17 -24.62 -11.86
CA VAL A 437 -2.13 -23.59 -10.82
C VAL A 437 -1.07 -22.53 -11.14
N THR A 438 -1.34 -21.26 -10.83
CA THR A 438 -0.41 -20.15 -11.04
C THR A 438 -0.80 -18.91 -10.22
N ASN A 439 0.02 -17.85 -10.28
CA ASN A 439 -0.25 -16.54 -9.69
C ASN A 439 -0.66 -16.58 -8.20
N SER A 440 -0.14 -17.56 -7.45
CA SER A 440 -0.40 -17.73 -6.02
C SER A 440 0.11 -16.53 -5.24
N SER A 441 -0.62 -16.04 -4.24
CA SER A 441 -0.20 -14.90 -3.43
C SER A 441 -0.39 -15.10 -1.93
N VAL A 442 0.55 -14.55 -1.16
CA VAL A 442 0.39 -14.29 0.28
C VAL A 442 0.82 -12.85 0.51
N VAL A 443 -0.10 -12.02 1.02
CA VAL A 443 0.10 -10.58 1.21
C VAL A 443 -0.36 -10.19 2.61
N ILE A 444 0.42 -9.33 3.27
CA ILE A 444 0.09 -8.78 4.58
C ILE A 444 -0.18 -7.29 4.41
N TYR A 445 -1.31 -6.82 4.94
CA TYR A 445 -1.69 -5.41 4.92
C TYR A 445 -2.30 -4.98 6.27
N PRO A 446 -2.34 -3.67 6.57
CA PRO A 446 -2.80 -3.18 7.87
C PRO A 446 -4.19 -3.72 8.24
N ALA A 447 -4.35 -4.11 9.51
CA ALA A 447 -5.67 -4.26 10.09
C ALA A 447 -6.33 -2.88 10.15
N ASP A 448 -7.60 -2.76 9.78
CA ASP A 448 -8.30 -1.48 9.80
C ASP A 448 -8.23 -0.88 11.22
N GLU A 449 -7.91 0.41 11.34
CA GLU A 449 -7.96 1.12 12.62
C GLU A 449 -9.40 1.09 13.15
N ARG A 450 -9.58 0.63 14.38
CA ARG A 450 -10.86 0.62 15.08
C ARG A 450 -11.29 2.01 15.52
#